data_AF-A0A921BDW5-F1
#
_entry.id   AF-A0A921BDW5-F1
#
_cell.length_a   1.000
_cell.length_b   1.000
_cell.length_c   1.000
_cell.angle_alpha   90.00
_cell.angle_beta   90.00
_cell.angle_gamma   90.00
#
_symmetry.space_group_name_H-M   'P 1'
#
loop_
_entity.id
_entity.type
_entity.pdbx_description
1 polymer ?
#
loop_
_entity_poly.entity_id
_entity_poly.type
_entity_poly.pdbx_seq_one_letter_code
_entity_poly.pdbx_strand_id
1 'polypeptide(L)' 'MSNYGIHSEARAGHWVAWVTSTDEPKPVGSVILPGQTQEEAETNAKLWLERLTKDSSLLRK' A
#
# COMPACT_ATOMS: atom_id res chain seq x y z
N MET A 1 -2.16 -0.02 -17.81
CA MET A 1 -2.67 -0.41 -16.48
C MET A 1 -1.46 -0.69 -15.63
N SER A 2 -1.12 0.20 -14.70
CA SER A 2 0.01 0.00 -13.80
C SER A 2 -0.30 -1.21 -12.91
N ASN A 3 0.50 -2.27 -13.02
CA ASN A 3 0.34 -3.46 -12.20
C ASN A 3 0.94 -3.16 -10.82
N TYR A 4 0.08 -2.93 -9.84
CA TYR A 4 0.46 -2.74 -8.45
C TYR A 4 0.23 -4.02 -7.66
N GLY A 5 1.18 -4.38 -6.80
CA GLY A 5 1.06 -5.49 -5.84
C GLY A 5 0.70 -4.97 -4.45
N ILE A 6 -0.14 -5.68 -3.72
CA ILE A 6 -0.43 -5.38 -2.31
C ILE A 6 0.27 -6.44 -1.47
N HIS A 7 1.05 -5.98 -0.50
CA HIS A 7 1.72 -6.83 0.48
C HIS A 7 1.20 -6.48 1.87
N SER A 8 1.10 -7.48 2.74
CA SER A 8 0.71 -7.34 4.13
C SER A 8 1.62 -8.18 5.03
N GLU A 9 1.93 -7.67 6.22
CA GLU A 9 2.78 -8.34 7.19
C GLU A 9 2.32 -8.02 8.62
N ALA A 10 2.38 -9.02 9.50
CA ALA A 10 2.14 -8.83 10.92
C ALA A 10 3.39 -8.24 11.60
N ARG A 11 3.22 -7.10 12.28
CA ARG A 11 4.28 -6.39 13.02
C ARG A 11 3.78 -6.14 14.44
N ALA A 12 4.51 -6.59 15.45
CA ALA A 12 4.31 -6.19 16.87
C ALA A 12 2.84 -6.11 17.38
N GLY A 13 1.96 -7.02 16.95
CA GLY A 13 0.55 -7.06 17.38
C GLY A 13 -0.43 -6.23 16.54
N HIS A 14 0.03 -5.64 15.43
CA HIS A 14 -0.82 -5.06 14.39
C HIS A 14 -0.42 -5.61 13.01
N TRP A 15 -1.26 -5.37 12.01
CA TRP A 15 -0.95 -5.65 10.62
C TRP A 15 -0.55 -4.38 9.91
N VAL A 16 0.40 -4.49 9.00
CA VAL A 16 0.79 -3.41 8.11
C VAL A 16 0.70 -3.89 6.68
N ALA A 17 0.23 -3.02 5.79
CA ALA A 17 0.18 -3.29 4.36
C ALA A 17 0.81 -2.16 3.58
N TRP A 18 1.36 -2.49 2.42
CA TRP A 18 1.95 -1.52 1.51
C TRP A 18 1.74 -1.96 0.07
N VAL A 19 1.82 -0.98 -0.83
CA VAL A 19 1.63 -1.19 -2.26
C VAL A 19 2.99 -1.13 -2.93
N THR A 20 3.33 -2.08 -3.79
CA THR A 20 4.54 -2.10 -4.63
C THR A 20 4.18 -1.89 -6.09
N SER A 21 5.09 -1.34 -6.89
CA SER A 21 4.95 -1.33 -8.35
C SER A 21 5.55 -2.62 -8.91
N THR A 22 5.11 -3.05 -10.09
CA THR A 22 5.72 -4.21 -10.77
C THR A 22 7.17 -3.94 -11.21
N ASP A 23 7.52 -2.68 -11.42
CA ASP A 23 8.87 -2.27 -11.82
C ASP A 23 9.87 -2.27 -10.64
N GLU A 24 9.41 -2.12 -9.40
CA GLU A 24 10.28 -2.07 -8.23
C GLU A 24 9.61 -2.70 -7.00
N PRO A 25 10.32 -3.56 -6.23
CA PRO A 25 9.81 -4.15 -4.99
C PRO A 25 9.70 -3.15 -3.83
N LYS A 26 9.81 -1.85 -4.11
CA LYS A 26 9.76 -0.78 -3.11
C LYS A 26 8.32 -0.33 -2.90
N PRO A 27 7.95 0.04 -1.66
CA PRO A 27 6.66 0.65 -1.40
C PRO A 27 6.48 1.93 -2.21
N VAL A 28 5.40 1.98 -2.97
CA VAL A 28 5.01 3.14 -3.76
C VAL A 28 4.76 4.31 -2.83
N GLY A 29 5.55 5.37 -2.99
CA GLY A 29 5.49 6.57 -2.14
C GLY A 29 6.05 6.37 -0.72
N SER A 30 6.73 5.25 -0.43
CA SER A 30 7.22 4.92 0.93
C SER A 30 6.11 4.94 2.00
N VAL A 31 4.89 4.54 1.63
CA VAL A 31 3.72 4.54 2.52
C VAL A 31 3.45 3.13 3.07
N ILE A 32 3.29 3.05 4.39
CA ILE A 32 2.85 1.86 5.12
C ILE A 32 1.49 2.16 5.74
N LEU A 33 0.55 1.23 5.62
CA LEU A 33 -0.81 1.36 6.12
C LEU A 33 -1.09 0.33 7.20
N PRO A 34 -1.18 0.76 8.46
CA PRO A 34 -1.52 -0.13 9.55
C PRO A 34 -3.01 -0.51 9.55
N GLY A 35 -3.32 -1.67 10.12
CA GLY A 35 -4.65 -2.15 10.43
C GLY A 35 -4.61 -3.07 11.63
N GLN A 36 -5.72 -3.19 12.35
CA GLN A 36 -5.84 -4.12 13.48
C GLN A 36 -5.81 -5.58 13.00
N THR A 37 -6.35 -5.85 11.81
CA THR A 37 -6.31 -7.16 11.15
C THR A 37 -5.64 -7.07 9.79
N GLN A 38 -5.30 -8.25 9.24
CA GLN A 38 -4.76 -8.35 7.88
C GLN A 38 -5.72 -7.73 6.85
N GLU A 39 -7.03 -8.04 6.94
CA GLU A 39 -8.00 -7.52 5.97
C GLU A 39 -8.12 -6.00 6.06
N GLU A 40 -8.04 -5.43 7.26
CA GLU A 40 -8.13 -3.97 7.47
C GLU A 40 -6.92 -3.28 6.83
N ALA A 41 -5.71 -3.80 7.06
CA ALA A 41 -4.49 -3.28 6.46
C ALA A 41 -4.55 -3.37 4.91
N GLU A 42 -4.97 -4.52 4.37
CA GLU A 42 -5.10 -4.71 2.92
C GLU A 42 -6.19 -3.83 2.30
N THR A 43 -7.29 -3.60 3.01
CA THR A 43 -8.36 -2.69 2.57
C THR A 43 -7.83 -1.25 2.50
N ASN A 44 -7.06 -0.83 3.51
CA ASN A 44 -6.39 0.47 3.50
C ASN A 44 -5.43 0.58 2.30
N ALA A 45 -4.66 -0.48 1.98
CA ALA A 45 -3.77 -0.50 0.82
C ALA A 45 -4.50 -0.40 -0.52
N LYS A 46 -5.66 -1.06 -0.66
CA LYS A 46 -6.54 -0.90 -1.83
C LYS A 46 -7.04 0.53 -1.98
N LEU A 47 -7.56 1.12 -0.90
CA LEU A 47 -8.05 2.49 -0.90
C LEU A 47 -6.94 3.50 -1.23
N TRP A 48 -5.74 3.28 -0.71
CA TRP A 48 -4.57 4.08 -1.06
C TRP A 48 -4.21 3.96 -2.54
N LEU A 49 -4.25 2.75 -3.08
CA LEU A 49 -4.00 2.53 -4.51
C LEU A 49 -5.05 3.23 -5.39
N GLU A 50 -6.32 3.19 -5.01
CA GLU A 50 -7.38 3.94 -5.70
C GLU A 50 -7.14 5.45 -5.65
N ARG A 51 -6.59 5.97 -4.55
CA ARG A 51 -6.21 7.39 -4.44
C ARG A 51 -5.00 7.70 -5.32
N LEU A 52 -4.00 6.83 -5.36
CA LEU A 52 -2.82 7.00 -6.23
C LEU A 52 -3.18 7.00 -7.72
N THR A 53 -4.11 6.14 -8.13
CA THR A 53 -4.55 6.09 -9.53
C THR A 53 -5.38 7.31 -9.93
N LYS A 54 -6.09 7.93 -8.98
CA LYS A 54 -6.81 9.20 -9.18
C LYS A 54 -5.90 10.42 -9.09
N ASP A 55 -4.89 10.37 -8.23
CA ASP A 55 -4.02 11.49 -7.93
C ASP A 55 -2.56 11.04 -7.77
N SER A 56 -1.84 11.08 -8.88
CA SER A 56 -0.43 10.71 -8.94
C SER A 56 0.50 11.70 -8.26
N SER A 57 0.01 12.88 -7.83
CA SER A 57 0.82 13.89 -7.13
C SER A 57 1.12 13.51 -5.67
N LEU A 58 0.39 12.52 -5.14
CA LEU A 58 0.59 11.94 -3.81
C LEU A 58 1.92 11.18 -3.70
N LEU A 59 2.51 10.79 -4.83
CA LEU A 59 3.89 10.33 -4.90
C LEU A 59 4.79 11.55 -4.74
N ARG A 60 5.27 11.80 -3.50
CA ARG A 60 6.31 12.83 -3.29
C ARG A 60 7.48 12.53 -4.24
N LYS A 61 7.76 13.49 -5.11
CA LYS A 61 8.97 13.54 -5.94
C LYS A 61 10.19 13.91 -5.12
#